data_AF-A0A7W8P8L0-F1
#
_entry.id   AF-A0A7W8P8L0-F1
#
_cell.length_a   1.000
_cell.length_b   1.000
_cell.length_c   1.000
_cell.angle_alpha   90.00
_cell.angle_beta   90.00
_cell.angle_gamma   90.00
#
_symmetry.space_group_name_H-M   'P 1'
#
loop_
_entity.id
_entity.type
_entity.pdbx_description
1 polymer ?
#
loop_
_entity_poly.entity_id
_entity_poly.type
_entity_poly.pdbx_seq_one_letter_code
_entity_poly.pdbx_strand_id
1 'polypeptide(L)'
;MSDLPNVSPIHLDIPDVDKLAPVTTSTHPPRILLLYGSLRATSYSRLLTLEAERILRHFGAQTRVFDPHGLPLADSVPADHPKVVELRKLSEWSEGQVWCSPERHGNLTAVFKNQID
;
A
#
# COMPACT_ATOMS: atom_id res chain seq x y z
N MET A 1 34.29 -1.23 21.13
CA MET A 1 33.95 -0.86 19.74
C MET A 1 35.09 -1.14 18.75
N SER A 2 36.11 -1.95 19.09
CA SER A 2 37.16 -2.38 18.15
C SER A 2 36.76 -3.60 17.32
N ASP A 3 35.56 -4.11 17.52
CA ASP A 3 34.99 -5.34 16.95
C ASP A 3 34.03 -5.10 15.78
N LEU A 4 33.56 -3.85 15.59
CA LEU A 4 32.65 -3.45 14.51
C LEU A 4 33.25 -2.30 13.67
N PRO A 5 34.30 -2.55 12.88
CA PRO A 5 35.08 -1.49 12.22
C PRO A 5 34.32 -0.74 11.11
N ASN A 6 33.26 -1.32 10.55
CA ASN A 6 32.47 -0.74 9.47
C ASN A 6 31.19 -0.06 9.98
N VAL A 7 31.01 0.07 11.30
CA VAL A 7 29.81 0.64 11.91
C VAL A 7 30.11 2.03 12.45
N SER A 8 29.29 3.01 12.04
CA SER A 8 29.31 4.35 12.62
C SER A 8 28.60 4.33 13.99
N PRO A 9 29.29 4.58 15.12
CA PRO A 9 28.69 4.45 16.45
C PRO A 9 27.48 5.37 16.67
N ILE A 10 27.46 6.55 16.03
CA ILE A 10 26.37 7.53 16.17
C ILE A 10 25.04 7.06 15.55
N HIS A 11 25.07 6.00 14.73
CA HIS A 11 23.89 5.42 14.09
C HIS A 11 23.54 4.03 14.65
N LEU A 12 24.32 3.52 15.61
CA LEU A 12 24.11 2.21 16.22
C LEU A 12 23.43 2.38 17.58
N ASP A 13 22.12 2.60 17.54
CA ASP A 13 21.30 2.60 18.75
C ASP A 13 20.99 1.17 19.21
N ILE A 14 20.86 0.98 20.53
CA ILE A 14 20.55 -0.33 21.13
C ILE A 14 19.03 -0.51 21.22
N PRO A 15 18.46 -1.61 20.72
CA PRO A 15 17.02 -1.88 20.84
C PRO A 15 16.56 -1.91 22.30
N ASP A 16 15.42 -1.30 22.56
CA ASP A 16 14.79 -1.22 23.89
C ASP A 16 13.27 -1.33 23.69
N VAL A 17 12.59 -2.06 24.58
CA VAL A 17 11.13 -2.23 24.52
C VAL A 17 10.41 -0.90 24.73
N ASP A 18 10.98 -0.01 25.55
CA ASP A 18 10.38 1.30 25.82
C ASP A 18 10.40 2.21 24.58
N LYS A 19 11.32 1.97 23.64
CA LYS A 19 11.38 2.67 22.34
C LYS A 19 10.33 2.19 21.33
N LEU A 20 9.71 1.03 21.58
CA LEU A 20 8.63 0.50 20.75
C LEU A 20 7.25 1.04 21.16
N ALA A 21 7.12 1.50 22.41
CA ALA A 21 5.90 2.10 22.90
C ALA A 21 5.64 3.42 22.14
N PRO A 22 4.47 3.59 21.51
CA PRO A 22 4.18 4.84 20.83
C PRO A 22 4.12 5.98 21.84
N VAL A 23 4.95 7.01 21.62
CA VAL A 23 4.94 8.24 22.44
C VAL A 23 3.55 8.88 22.42
N THR A 24 2.80 8.70 21.34
CA THR A 24 1.40 9.12 21.22
C THR A 24 0.64 8.12 20.38
N THR A 25 -0.48 7.62 20.90
CA THR A 25 -1.38 6.74 20.16
C THR A 25 -2.27 7.57 19.24
N SER A 26 -2.39 7.16 17.98
CA SER A 26 -3.35 7.79 17.08
C SER A 26 -4.79 7.56 17.55
N THR A 27 -5.62 8.61 17.44
CA THR A 27 -7.04 8.58 17.80
C THR A 27 -7.97 8.50 16.60
N HIS A 28 -7.44 8.61 15.38
CA HIS A 28 -8.24 8.46 14.16
C HIS A 28 -8.30 6.99 13.71
N PRO A 29 -9.30 6.61 12.90
CA PRO A 29 -9.35 5.31 12.25
C PRO A 29 -8.06 4.96 11.50
N PRO A 30 -7.60 3.70 11.52
CA PRO A 30 -6.52 3.25 10.64
C PRO A 30 -6.88 3.47 9.18
N ARG A 31 -5.97 4.04 8.39
CA ARG A 31 -6.20 4.37 6.98
C ARG A 31 -5.70 3.26 6.07
N ILE A 32 -6.61 2.53 5.43
CA ILE A 32 -6.26 1.38 4.59
C ILE A 32 -6.57 1.68 3.13
N LEU A 33 -5.53 1.66 2.28
CA LEU A 33 -5.67 1.69 0.83
C LEU A 33 -5.84 0.27 0.29
N LEU A 34 -6.80 0.08 -0.61
CA LEU A 34 -7.02 -1.20 -1.26
C LEU A 34 -6.78 -1.08 -2.77
N LEU A 35 -5.98 -2.00 -3.31
CA LEU A 35 -5.61 -2.09 -4.73
C LEU A 35 -6.08 -3.44 -5.30
N TYR A 36 -6.60 -3.44 -6.54
CA TYR A 36 -6.99 -4.67 -7.23
C TYR A 36 -6.34 -4.81 -8.62
N GLY A 37 -6.07 -6.06 -9.01
CA GLY A 37 -5.29 -6.39 -10.20
C GLY A 37 -6.06 -6.73 -11.48
N SER A 38 -7.31 -6.29 -11.65
CA SER A 38 -8.09 -6.64 -12.86
C SER A 38 -9.12 -5.59 -13.24
N LEU A 39 -9.09 -5.21 -14.53
CA LEU A 39 -10.00 -4.26 -15.18
C LEU A 39 -11.20 -4.94 -15.87
N ARG A 40 -11.35 -6.26 -15.74
CA ARG A 40 -12.50 -6.97 -16.33
C ARG A 40 -13.80 -6.46 -15.72
N ALA A 41 -14.88 -6.41 -16.51
CA ALA A 41 -16.22 -6.08 -16.03
C ALA A 41 -16.62 -6.97 -14.84
N THR A 42 -16.42 -8.29 -14.97
CA THR A 42 -16.51 -9.24 -13.86
C THR A 42 -15.10 -9.56 -13.34
N SER A 43 -14.69 -8.83 -12.30
CA SER A 43 -13.36 -8.95 -11.69
C SER A 43 -13.47 -9.50 -10.28
N TYR A 44 -13.11 -10.78 -10.08
CA TYR A 44 -13.17 -11.43 -8.76
C TYR A 44 -12.20 -10.79 -7.76
N SER A 45 -11.04 -10.30 -8.20
CA SER A 45 -10.14 -9.55 -7.31
C SER A 45 -10.76 -8.23 -6.85
N ARG A 46 -11.51 -7.53 -7.72
CA ARG A 46 -12.27 -6.33 -7.32
C ARG A 46 -13.38 -6.71 -6.33
N LEU A 47 -14.15 -7.77 -6.59
CA LEU A 47 -15.20 -8.24 -5.68
C LEU A 47 -14.62 -8.61 -4.31
N LEU A 48 -13.53 -9.38 -4.27
CA LEU A 48 -12.84 -9.74 -3.03
C LEU A 48 -12.29 -8.51 -2.29
N THR A 49 -11.77 -7.52 -3.02
CA THR A 49 -11.33 -6.24 -2.46
C THR A 49 -12.48 -5.50 -1.77
N LEU A 50 -13.68 -5.51 -2.35
CA LEU A 50 -14.87 -4.89 -1.75
C LEU A 50 -15.36 -5.66 -0.51
N GLU A 51 -15.21 -6.99 -0.46
CA GLU A 51 -15.48 -7.73 0.78
C GLU A 51 -14.46 -7.41 1.88
N ALA A 52 -13.18 -7.34 1.53
CA ALA A 52 -12.13 -6.91 2.46
C ALA A 52 -12.39 -5.49 2.98
N GLU A 53 -12.84 -4.58 2.11
CA GLU A 53 -13.24 -3.22 2.50
C GLU A 53 -14.36 -3.24 3.56
N ARG A 54 -15.39 -4.06 3.37
CA ARG A 54 -16.50 -4.18 4.34
C ARG A 54 -16.03 -4.69 5.69
N ILE A 55 -15.17 -5.72 5.70
CA ILE A 55 -14.60 -6.28 6.93
C ILE A 55 -13.73 -5.24 7.65
N LEU A 56 -12.87 -4.53 6.92
CA LEU A 56 -12.00 -3.49 7.49
C LEU A 56 -12.80 -2.32 8.07
N ARG A 57 -13.84 -1.87 7.38
CA ARG A 57 -14.77 -0.85 7.92
C ARG A 57 -15.48 -1.34 9.17
N HIS A 58 -15.87 -2.62 9.22
CA HIS A 58 -16.44 -3.22 10.43
C HIS A 58 -15.46 -3.22 11.60
N PHE A 59 -14.15 -3.42 11.34
CA PHE A 59 -13.09 -3.27 12.34
C PHE A 59 -12.72 -1.82 12.68
N GLY A 60 -13.41 -0.82 12.10
CA GLY A 60 -13.21 0.59 12.40
C GLY A 60 -12.15 1.29 11.54
N ALA A 61 -11.70 0.68 10.44
CA ALA A 61 -10.77 1.33 9.52
C ALA A 61 -11.47 2.34 8.58
N GLN A 62 -10.76 3.41 8.23
CA GLN A 62 -11.11 4.26 7.10
C GLN A 62 -10.48 3.65 5.85
N THR A 63 -11.30 3.27 4.87
CA THR A 63 -10.82 2.59 3.66
C THR A 63 -11.00 3.43 2.41
N ARG A 64 -10.08 3.29 1.46
CA ARG A 64 -10.20 3.81 0.10
C ARG A 64 -9.77 2.73 -0.90
N VAL A 65 -10.61 2.48 -1.91
CA VAL A 65 -10.29 1.55 -3.01
C VAL A 65 -9.89 2.38 -4.22
N PHE A 66 -8.71 2.12 -4.78
CA PHE A 66 -8.27 2.78 -6.01
C PHE A 66 -8.84 2.06 -7.24
N ASP A 67 -9.40 2.80 -8.20
CA ASP A 67 -9.75 2.26 -9.51
C ASP A 67 -8.58 2.44 -10.49
N PRO A 68 -7.92 1.37 -10.96
CA PRO A 68 -6.78 1.48 -11.87
C PRO A 68 -7.17 1.74 -13.33
N HIS A 69 -8.46 1.92 -13.66
CA HIS A 69 -8.83 2.34 -15.02
C HIS A 69 -8.16 3.67 -15.39
N GLY A 70 -7.56 3.70 -16.59
CA GLY A 70 -6.86 4.87 -17.10
C GLY A 70 -5.52 5.16 -16.41
N LEU A 71 -5.04 4.29 -15.52
CA LEU A 71 -3.66 4.39 -15.02
C LEU A 71 -2.72 4.10 -16.20
N PRO A 72 -1.82 5.04 -16.56
CA PRO A 72 -0.84 4.85 -17.63
C PRO A 72 0.17 3.78 -17.22
N LEU A 73 0.88 3.22 -18.22
CA LEU A 73 2.01 2.35 -17.91
C LEU A 73 3.08 3.16 -17.17
N ALA A 74 3.77 2.52 -16.23
CA ALA A 74 4.91 3.14 -15.55
C ALA A 74 5.88 3.70 -16.60
N ASP A 75 6.38 4.91 -16.34
CA ASP A 75 7.26 5.69 -17.23
C ASP A 75 6.71 6.08 -18.61
N SER A 76 5.42 5.83 -18.93
CA SER A 76 4.87 6.18 -20.24
C SER A 76 4.39 7.63 -20.35
N VAL A 77 4.18 8.32 -19.22
CA VAL A 77 3.74 9.73 -19.14
C VAL A 77 4.40 10.40 -17.93
N PRO A 78 4.40 11.75 -17.85
CA PRO A 78 4.93 12.44 -16.68
C PRO A 78 4.16 12.11 -15.39
N ALA A 79 4.85 12.27 -14.26
CA ALA A 79 4.31 11.93 -12.93
C ALA A 79 3.14 12.81 -12.46
N ASP A 80 2.82 13.89 -13.19
CA ASP A 80 1.68 14.76 -12.93
C ASP A 80 0.37 14.25 -13.56
N HIS A 81 0.41 13.12 -14.28
CA HIS A 81 -0.78 12.49 -14.83
C HIS A 81 -1.82 12.25 -13.71
N PRO A 82 -3.10 12.63 -13.89
CA PRO A 82 -4.09 12.64 -12.81
C PRO A 82 -4.21 11.32 -12.04
N LYS A 83 -4.20 10.18 -12.74
CA LYS A 83 -4.27 8.85 -12.11
C LYS A 83 -3.01 8.47 -11.33
N VAL A 84 -1.83 8.95 -11.75
CA VAL A 84 -0.56 8.72 -11.04
C VAL A 84 -0.56 9.54 -9.75
N VAL A 85 -0.96 10.81 -9.84
CA VAL A 85 -1.10 11.71 -8.67
C VAL A 85 -2.13 11.18 -7.68
N GLU A 86 -3.29 10.70 -8.16
CA GLU A 86 -4.32 10.09 -7.32
C GLU A 86 -3.76 8.88 -6.55
N LEU A 87 -3.13 7.92 -7.26
CA LEU A 87 -2.58 6.72 -6.65
C LEU A 87 -1.50 7.05 -5.59
N ARG A 88 -0.58 7.96 -5.91
CA ARG A 88 0.48 8.38 -4.97
C ARG A 88 -0.10 9.05 -3.74
N LYS A 89 -1.04 9.98 -3.89
CA LYS A 89 -1.72 10.63 -2.76
C LYS A 89 -2.51 9.65 -1.89
N LEU A 90 -3.10 8.62 -2.50
CA LEU A 90 -3.75 7.54 -1.75
C LEU A 90 -2.74 6.70 -0.98
N SER A 91 -1.58 6.39 -1.58
CA SER A 91 -0.50 5.65 -0.92
C SER A 91 0.08 6.44 0.26
N GLU A 92 0.39 7.72 0.05
CA GLU A 92 0.85 8.66 1.10
C GLU A 92 -0.17 8.83 2.23
N TRP A 93 -1.47 8.81 1.92
CA TRP A 93 -2.54 8.86 2.90
C TRP A 93 -2.66 7.58 3.74
N SER A 94 -2.24 6.43 3.19
CA SER A 94 -2.43 5.12 3.81
C SER A 94 -1.42 4.82 4.91
N GLU A 95 -1.86 4.07 5.91
CA GLU A 95 -1.06 3.55 7.02
C GLU A 95 -0.91 2.03 6.93
N GLY A 96 -1.76 1.40 6.13
CA GLY A 96 -1.68 0.01 5.72
C GLY A 96 -2.34 -0.19 4.36
N GLN A 97 -2.04 -1.31 3.69
CA GLN A 97 -2.59 -1.59 2.37
C GLN A 97 -3.06 -3.03 2.23
N VAL A 98 -4.07 -3.24 1.38
CA VAL A 98 -4.51 -4.57 0.92
C VAL A 98 -4.31 -4.65 -0.59
N TRP A 99 -3.57 -5.66 -1.03
CA TRP A 99 -3.23 -5.88 -2.42
C TRP A 99 -3.86 -7.17 -2.94
N CYS A 100 -4.81 -7.03 -3.84
CA CYS A 100 -5.56 -8.16 -4.39
C CYS A 100 -5.27 -8.36 -5.88
N SER A 101 -4.29 -9.18 -6.21
CA SER A 101 -4.02 -9.58 -7.59
C SER A 101 -4.72 -10.91 -7.90
N PRO A 102 -5.38 -11.05 -9.07
CA PRO A 102 -5.58 -12.36 -9.65
C PRO A 102 -4.23 -13.04 -9.92
N GLU A 103 -4.26 -14.36 -10.05
CA GLU A 103 -3.19 -15.08 -10.74
C GLU A 103 -3.50 -15.10 -12.24
N ARG A 104 -2.52 -14.72 -13.06
CA ARG A 104 -2.59 -14.84 -14.52
C ARG A 104 -1.28 -15.40 -15.03
N HIS A 105 -1.35 -16.57 -15.66
CA HIS A 105 -0.18 -17.33 -16.12
C HIS A 105 0.81 -17.65 -14.98
N GLY A 106 0.31 -18.00 -13.79
CA GLY A 106 1.15 -18.35 -12.64
C GLY A 106 1.82 -17.15 -11.96
N ASN A 107 1.37 -15.92 -12.21
CA ASN A 107 1.99 -14.72 -11.66
C ASN A 107 0.96 -13.62 -11.33
N LEU A 108 1.42 -12.58 -10.62
CA LEU A 108 0.72 -11.32 -10.40
C LEU A 108 0.36 -10.68 -11.75
N THR A 109 -0.75 -9.94 -11.82
CA THR A 109 -1.15 -9.29 -13.07
C THR A 109 -0.34 -8.02 -13.35
N ALA A 110 -0.15 -7.69 -14.62
CA ALA A 110 0.46 -6.42 -15.02
C ALA A 110 -0.33 -5.21 -14.50
N VAL A 111 -1.67 -5.27 -14.50
CA VAL A 111 -2.53 -4.22 -13.92
C VAL A 111 -2.18 -3.98 -12.45
N PHE A 112 -1.94 -5.05 -11.68
CA PHE A 112 -1.54 -4.92 -10.29
C PHE A 112 -0.11 -4.37 -10.17
N LYS A 113 0.87 -4.99 -10.84
CA LYS A 113 2.27 -4.61 -10.70
C LYS A 113 2.54 -3.16 -11.13
N ASN A 114 1.86 -2.69 -12.17
CA ASN A 114 1.94 -1.31 -12.65
C ASN A 114 1.38 -0.26 -11.66
N GLN A 115 0.61 -0.66 -10.65
CA GLN A 115 0.23 0.23 -9.54
C GLN A 115 1.34 0.35 -8.50
N ILE A 116 2.25 -0.63 -8.44
CA ILE A 116 3.35 -0.68 -7.47
C ILE A 116 4.63 -0.08 -8.06
N ASP A 117 4.82 -0.19 -9.37
CA ASP A 117 5.86 0.50 -10.15
C ASP A 117 5.74 2.03 -10.02
#